data_AF-A0AA88IDE5-F1
#
_entry.id   AF-A0AA88IDE5-F1
#
_cell.length_a   1.000
_cell.length_b   1.000
_cell.length_c   1.000
_cell.angle_alpha   90.00
_cell.angle_beta   90.00
_cell.angle_gamma   90.00
#
_symmetry.space_group_name_H-M   'P 1'
#
loop_
_entity.id
_entity.type
_entity.pdbx_description
1 polymer ?
#
loop_
_entity_poly.entity_id
_entity_poly.type
_entity_poly.pdbx_seq_one_letter_code
_entity_poly.pdbx_strand_id
1 'polypeptide(L)'
;DSAIAKQDRLYCKFKDCRYNEDFAKGGDFFYSRSNLENHIKRTHLNQRYTREECRATFPTSERLSFHKLNCGITFECKCGRSFISVDSYQSLCNKLGHPFVKNLRILL
;
A
#
# COMPACT_ATOMS: atom_id res chain seq x y z
N ASP A 1 -27.59 -12.96 -25.89
CA ASP A 1 -26.71 -11.79 -26.13
C ASP A 1 -26.17 -11.21 -24.85
N SER A 2 -24.98 -11.65 -24.45
CA SER A 2 -24.29 -11.12 -23.28
C SER A 2 -23.62 -9.79 -23.64
N ALA A 3 -24.27 -8.68 -23.29
CA ALA A 3 -23.68 -7.36 -23.38
C ALA A 3 -22.47 -7.28 -22.43
N ILE A 4 -21.27 -7.42 -22.99
CA ILE A 4 -20.02 -7.13 -22.31
C ILE A 4 -20.07 -5.65 -21.91
N ALA A 5 -20.17 -5.38 -20.61
CA ALA A 5 -20.12 -4.03 -20.08
C ALA A 5 -18.86 -3.33 -20.61
N LYS A 6 -19.03 -2.23 -21.36
CA LYS A 6 -17.91 -1.38 -21.75
C LYS A 6 -17.23 -0.93 -20.46
N GLN A 7 -16.00 -1.37 -20.23
CA GLN A 7 -15.18 -0.79 -19.18
C GLN A 7 -14.90 0.65 -19.58
N ASP A 8 -15.54 1.60 -18.91
CA ASP A 8 -15.34 3.02 -19.13
C ASP A 8 -13.87 3.36 -18.85
N ARG A 9 -13.20 3.91 -19.87
CA ARG A 9 -11.84 4.42 -19.72
C ARG A 9 -11.93 5.74 -18.97
N LEU A 10 -11.31 5.81 -17.80
CA LEU A 10 -11.32 7.00 -16.96
C LEU A 10 -9.99 7.74 -17.07
N TYR A 11 -10.06 9.04 -17.33
CA TYR A 11 -8.88 9.90 -17.53
C TYR A 11 -8.73 10.91 -16.41
N CYS A 12 -7.51 11.39 -16.21
CA CYS A 12 -7.21 12.44 -15.25
C CYS A 12 -7.66 13.81 -15.74
N LYS A 13 -8.29 14.61 -14.88
CA LYS A 13 -8.79 15.95 -15.26
C LYS A 13 -7.71 17.04 -15.35
N PHE A 14 -6.48 16.75 -14.90
CA PHE A 14 -5.39 17.74 -14.83
C PHE A 14 -4.66 17.81 -16.17
N LYS A 15 -4.65 18.98 -16.82
CA LYS A 15 -4.13 19.17 -18.19
C LYS A 15 -2.62 18.99 -18.34
N ASP A 16 -1.87 19.03 -17.25
CA ASP A 16 -0.44 18.73 -17.19
C ASP A 16 -0.16 17.24 -16.92
N CYS A 17 -1.21 16.43 -16.73
CA CYS A 17 -1.09 15.02 -16.40
C CYS A 17 -1.04 14.15 -17.66
N ARG A 18 -0.08 13.22 -17.70
CA ARG A 18 0.02 12.21 -18.76
C ARG A 18 -1.26 11.37 -18.94
N TYR A 19 -2.03 11.16 -17.86
CA TYR A 19 -3.28 10.38 -17.89
C TYR A 19 -4.50 11.21 -18.30
N ASN A 20 -4.31 12.47 -18.69
CA ASN A 20 -5.39 13.31 -19.18
C ASN A 20 -5.82 12.92 -20.59
N GLU A 21 -7.11 13.06 -20.89
CA GLU A 21 -7.69 12.63 -22.17
C GLU A 21 -7.04 13.28 -23.39
N ASP A 22 -6.54 14.50 -23.26
CA ASP A 22 -5.89 15.24 -24.36
C ASP A 22 -4.48 14.70 -24.68
N PHE A 23 -3.83 14.04 -23.71
CA PHE A 23 -2.43 13.61 -23.80
C PHE A 23 -2.21 12.10 -23.62
N ALA A 24 -3.25 11.38 -23.18
CA ALA A 24 -3.19 9.96 -22.89
C ALA A 24 -2.91 9.14 -24.15
N LYS A 25 -1.86 8.32 -24.10
CA LYS A 25 -1.58 7.34 -25.15
C LYS A 25 -2.48 6.13 -24.99
N GLY A 26 -2.59 5.29 -26.03
CA GLY A 26 -3.35 4.04 -25.95
C GLY A 26 -2.87 3.15 -24.80
N GLY A 27 -3.61 3.13 -23.69
CA GLY A 27 -3.26 2.42 -22.45
C GLY A 27 -3.16 3.32 -21.21
N ASP A 28 -3.05 4.64 -21.37
CA ASP A 28 -2.93 5.59 -20.27
C ASP A 28 -4.32 6.00 -19.74
N PHE A 29 -5.03 5.05 -19.11
CA PHE A 29 -6.32 5.29 -18.49
C PHE A 29 -6.53 4.40 -17.25
N PHE A 30 -7.50 4.75 -16.43
CA PHE A 30 -7.89 3.98 -15.27
C PHE A 30 -9.15 3.15 -15.57
N TYR A 31 -9.15 1.91 -15.11
CA TYR A 31 -10.30 1.00 -15.22
C TYR A 31 -11.28 1.12 -14.06
N SER A 32 -10.96 1.92 -13.03
CA SER A 32 -11.83 2.12 -11.86
C SER A 32 -11.73 3.55 -11.33
N ARG A 33 -12.86 4.06 -10.83
CA ARG A 33 -12.94 5.40 -10.23
C ARG A 33 -12.02 5.53 -9.02
N SER A 34 -11.95 4.49 -8.18
CA SER A 34 -11.06 4.47 -7.01
C SER A 34 -9.59 4.64 -7.38
N ASN A 35 -9.14 4.05 -8.49
CA ASN A 35 -7.76 4.20 -8.95
C ASN A 35 -7.48 5.61 -9.47
N LEU A 36 -8.42 6.20 -10.21
CA LEU A 36 -8.32 7.59 -10.66
C LEU A 36 -8.29 8.58 -9.47
N GLU A 37 -9.18 8.39 -8.49
CA GLU A 37 -9.20 9.22 -7.29
C GLU A 37 -7.89 9.12 -6.48
N ASN A 38 -7.36 7.91 -6.32
CA ASN A 38 -6.10 7.67 -5.64
C ASN A 38 -4.94 8.36 -6.37
N HIS A 39 -4.89 8.24 -7.70
CA HIS A 39 -3.93 8.94 -8.54
C HIS A 39 -4.00 10.46 -8.32
N ILE A 40 -5.20 11.05 -8.33
CA ILE A 40 -5.39 12.49 -8.12
C ILE A 40 -4.90 12.92 -6.74
N LYS A 41 -5.31 12.21 -5.68
CA LYS A 41 -4.94 12.53 -4.30
C LYS A 41 -3.41 12.53 -4.12
N ARG A 42 -2.73 11.55 -4.71
CA ARG A 42 -1.28 11.38 -4.55
C ARG A 42 -0.45 12.32 -5.41
N THR A 43 -0.86 12.52 -6.66
CA THR A 43 -0.04 13.19 -7.68
C THR A 43 -0.28 14.69 -7.70
N HIS A 44 -1.54 15.11 -7.54
CA HIS A 44 -1.92 16.50 -7.69
C HIS A 44 -2.22 17.19 -6.36
N LEU A 45 -2.81 16.47 -5.39
CA LEU A 45 -3.13 17.04 -4.09
C LEU A 45 -2.05 16.82 -3.03
N ASN A 46 -1.01 16.04 -3.34
CA ASN A 46 0.04 15.63 -2.39
C ASN A 46 -0.50 15.11 -1.06
N GLN A 47 -1.73 14.55 -1.06
CA GLN A 47 -2.35 14.02 0.13
C GLN A 47 -1.62 12.75 0.55
N ARG A 48 -0.89 12.87 1.66
CA ARG A 48 -0.23 11.76 2.35
C ARG A 48 -0.92 11.53 3.68
N TYR A 49 -1.04 10.26 4.03
CA TYR A 49 -1.61 9.83 5.29
C TYR A 49 -0.50 9.71 6.31
N THR A 50 -0.56 10.48 7.40
CA THR A 50 0.51 10.52 8.42
C THR A 50 0.10 9.74 9.66
N ARG A 51 1.04 9.00 10.28
CA ARG A 51 0.92 8.55 11.67
C ARG A 51 1.75 9.46 12.56
N GLU A 52 1.14 10.03 13.58
CA GLU A 52 1.79 11.05 14.43
C GLU A 52 2.90 10.46 15.32
N GLU A 53 2.71 9.23 15.83
CA GLU A 53 3.62 8.57 16.77
C GLU A 53 5.00 8.23 16.18
N CYS A 54 5.06 7.87 14.89
CA CYS A 54 6.31 7.51 14.20
C CYS A 54 6.63 8.43 13.02
N ARG A 55 5.79 9.45 12.78
CA ARG A 55 5.88 10.44 11.69
C ARG A 55 5.96 9.85 10.28
N ALA A 56 5.56 8.59 10.10
CA ALA A 56 5.57 7.95 8.79
C ALA A 56 4.43 8.48 7.90
N THR A 57 4.75 8.77 6.64
CA THR A 57 3.78 9.20 5.62
C THR A 57 3.50 8.11 4.61
N PHE A 58 2.23 7.85 4.32
CA PHE A 58 1.77 6.81 3.41
C PHE A 58 1.02 7.38 2.22
N PRO A 59 1.17 6.77 1.03
CA PRO A 59 0.49 7.22 -0.17
C PRO A 59 -1.01 6.89 -0.19
N THR A 60 -1.47 5.96 0.64
CA THR A 60 -2.87 5.51 0.65
C THR A 60 -3.35 5.27 2.08
N SER A 61 -4.67 5.37 2.30
CA SER A 61 -5.29 5.11 3.60
C SER A 61 -5.12 3.65 4.02
N GLU A 62 -5.24 2.71 3.09
CA GLU A 62 -5.01 1.28 3.35
C GLU A 62 -3.59 1.01 3.88
N ARG A 63 -2.57 1.65 3.28
CA ARG A 63 -1.19 1.52 3.77
C ARG A 63 -1.00 2.16 5.14
N LEU A 64 -1.64 3.30 5.42
CA LEU A 64 -1.66 3.87 6.77
C LEU A 64 -2.34 2.91 7.75
N SER A 65 -3.49 2.34 7.41
CA SER A 65 -4.21 1.40 8.28
C SER A 65 -3.40 0.15 8.56
N PHE A 66 -2.78 -0.44 7.53
CA PHE A 66 -1.86 -1.56 7.71
C PHE A 66 -0.67 -1.18 8.60
N HIS A 67 -0.07 -0.02 8.38
CA HIS A 67 0.99 0.48 9.24
C HIS A 67 0.51 0.77 10.67
N LYS A 68 -0.73 1.25 10.86
CA LYS A 68 -1.32 1.46 12.18
C LYS A 68 -1.34 0.18 13.00
N LEU A 69 -1.75 -0.92 12.37
CA LEU A 69 -1.81 -2.24 12.97
C LEU A 69 -0.45 -2.87 13.25
N ASN A 70 0.61 -2.46 12.55
CA ASN A 70 1.91 -3.15 12.60
C ASN A 70 3.08 -2.30 13.12
N CYS A 71 2.95 -0.97 13.22
CA CYS A 71 4.04 -0.15 13.78
C CYS A 71 4.22 -0.48 15.25
N GLY A 72 5.48 -0.57 15.67
CA GLY A 72 5.85 -0.95 17.03
C GLY A 72 5.71 -2.45 17.29
N ILE A 73 5.14 -3.25 16.37
CA ILE A 73 5.13 -4.71 16.48
C ILE A 73 6.46 -5.26 15.97
N THR A 74 7.16 -6.00 16.82
CA THR A 74 8.32 -6.79 16.44
C THR A 74 8.04 -8.27 16.58
N PHE A 75 8.52 -9.08 15.64
CA PHE A 75 8.44 -10.53 15.66
C PHE A 75 9.74 -11.12 16.20
N GLU A 76 9.66 -11.90 17.28
CA GLU A 76 10.83 -12.53 17.89
C GLU A 76 10.84 -14.04 17.59
N CYS A 77 11.94 -14.51 17.01
CA CYS A 77 12.19 -15.93 16.81
C CYS A 77 12.69 -16.59 18.09
N LYS A 78 12.43 -17.89 18.27
CA LYS A 78 12.93 -18.66 19.44
C LYS A 78 14.46 -18.65 19.61
N CYS A 79 15.21 -18.27 18.57
CA CYS A 79 16.66 -18.08 18.65
C CYS A 79 17.09 -16.65 19.07
N GLY A 80 16.15 -15.81 19.52
CA GLY A 80 16.42 -14.46 20.03
C GLY A 80 16.57 -13.37 18.97
N ARG A 81 16.31 -13.68 17.69
CA ARG A 81 16.33 -12.68 16.60
C ARG A 81 14.99 -11.96 16.49
N SER A 82 15.01 -10.64 16.45
CA SER A 82 13.83 -9.79 16.30
C SER A 82 13.72 -9.18 14.90
N PHE A 83 12.49 -9.00 14.43
CA PHE A 83 12.18 -8.51 13.09
C PHE A 83 11.05 -7.49 13.12
N ILE A 84 11.07 -6.50 12.23
CA ILE A 84 9.99 -5.52 12.07
C ILE A 84 8.95 -5.93 11.01
N SER A 85 9.23 -6.96 10.22
CA SER A 85 8.37 -7.44 9.14
C SER A 85 8.15 -8.94 9.22
N VAL A 86 6.91 -9.37 8.94
CA VAL A 86 6.51 -10.78 8.91
C VAL A 86 7.34 -11.58 7.90
N ASP A 87 7.60 -11.04 6.71
CA ASP A 87 8.28 -11.77 5.64
C ASP A 87 9.71 -12.17 6.02
N SER A 88 10.50 -11.24 6.56
CA SER A 88 11.86 -11.53 7.04
C SER A 88 11.84 -12.52 8.21
N TYR A 89 10.86 -12.41 9.10
CA TYR A 89 10.69 -13.34 10.20
C TYR A 89 10.35 -14.76 9.70
N GLN A 90 9.38 -14.90 8.80
CA GLN A 90 8.99 -16.18 8.18
C GLN A 90 10.15 -16.81 7.42
N SER A 91 10.88 -16.01 6.63
CA SER A 91 12.03 -16.48 5.85
C SER A 91 13.11 -17.08 6.74
N LEU A 92 13.42 -16.43 7.88
CA LEU A 92 14.36 -16.99 8.85
C LEU A 92 13.80 -18.28 9.48
N CYS A 93 12.57 -18.26 9.96
CA CYS A 93 11.98 -19.43 10.62
C CYS A 93 11.95 -20.65 9.69
N ASN A 94 11.57 -20.46 8.43
CA ASN A 94 11.60 -21.51 7.42
C ASN A 94 13.02 -22.04 7.20
N LYS A 95 14.02 -21.15 7.09
CA LYS A 95 15.43 -21.54 6.90
C LYS A 95 15.99 -22.33 8.08
N LEU A 96 15.55 -22.04 9.30
CA LEU A 96 16.05 -22.67 10.53
C LEU A 96 15.16 -23.81 11.04
N GLY A 97 14.03 -24.11 10.37
CA GLY A 97 13.05 -25.07 10.86
C GLY A 97 12.43 -24.66 12.21
N HIS A 98 12.31 -23.35 12.46
CA HIS A 98 11.72 -22.83 13.69
C HIS A 98 10.20 -22.67 13.55
N PRO A 99 9.42 -22.95 14.62
CA PRO A 99 8.00 -22.69 14.60
C PRO A 99 7.74 -21.19 14.46
N PHE A 100 6.70 -20.85 13.70
CA PHE A 100 6.22 -19.49 13.57
C PHE A 100 5.37 -19.13 14.80
N VAL A 101 5.92 -18.31 15.69
CA VAL A 101 5.27 -17.85 16.92
C VAL A 101 5.13 -16.33 16.86
N LYS A 102 3.91 -15.81 16.73
CA LYS A 102 3.68 -14.36 16.81
C LYS A 102 3.78 -13.90 18.26
N ASN A 103 4.96 -13.47 18.69
CA ASN A 103 5.10 -12.70 19.92
C ASN A 103 4.86 -11.22 19.59
N LEU A 104 3.72 -10.66 20.01
CA LEU A 104 3.48 -9.22 19.93
C LEU A 104 4.25 -8.53 21.05
N ARG A 105 5.40 -7.94 20.75
CA ARG A 105 6.00 -6.90 21.58
C ARG A 105 5.58 -5.56 21.01
N ILE A 106 4.86 -4.75 21.78
CA ILE A 106 4.54 -3.36 21.45
C ILE A 106 5.70 -2.54 21.99
N LEU A 107 6.50 -1.95 21.11
CA LEU A 107 7.43 -0.88 21.48
C LEU A 107 6.59 0.40 21.67
N LEU A 108 6.33 0.74 22.93
CA LEU A 108 5.74 2.03 23.35
C LEU A 108 6.77 3.15 23.21
#